data_AF-A0A7C5JSW6-F1
#
_entry.id   AF-A0A7C5JSW6-F1
#
_cell.length_a   1.000
_cell.length_b   1.000
_cell.length_c   1.000
_cell.angle_alpha   90.00
_cell.angle_beta   90.00
_cell.angle_gamma   90.00
#
_symmetry.space_group_name_H-M   'P 1'
#
loop_
_entity.id
_entity.type
_entity.pdbx_description
1 polymer ?
#
loop_
_entity_poly.entity_id
_entity_poly.type
_entity_poly.pdbx_seq_one_letter_code
_entity_poly.pdbx_strand_id
1 'polypeptide(L)' 'MVIASELWGQDNIDLHLLGGQVRRGSPDLVGPYSEAMLDRLTADVAFLGTEGLDPERGSFAADRETARISEK' A
#
# COMPACT_ATOMS: atom_id res chain seq x y z
N MET A 1 -6.93 -3.35 3.99
CA MET A 1 -7.59 -4.62 3.60
C MET A 1 -9.00 -4.48 3.01
N VAL A 2 -9.75 -3.40 3.25
CA VAL A 2 -11.12 -3.26 2.67
C VAL A 2 -11.10 -3.42 1.14
N ILE A 3 -10.20 -2.71 0.44
CA ILE A 3 -10.05 -2.83 -1.02
C ILE A 3 -9.77 -4.26 -1.47
N ALA A 4 -8.82 -4.95 -0.82
CA ALA A 4 -8.52 -6.34 -1.16
C ALA A 4 -9.72 -7.27 -0.97
N SER A 5 -10.54 -7.04 0.06
CA SER A 5 -11.76 -7.82 0.31
C SER A 5 -12.82 -7.60 -0.77
N GLU A 6 -12.99 -6.36 -1.25
CA GLU A 6 -13.95 -6.04 -2.32
C GLU A 6 -13.55 -6.63 -3.67
N LEU A 7 -12.24 -6.70 -3.94
CA LEU A 7 -11.71 -7.27 -5.18
C LEU A 7 -11.59 -8.80 -5.14
N TRP A 8 -11.68 -9.41 -3.96
CA TRP A 8 -11.54 -10.85 -3.80
C TRP A 8 -12.70 -11.60 -4.45
N GLY A 9 -12.38 -12.55 -5.33
CA GLY A 9 -13.36 -13.38 -6.04
C GLY A 9 -13.94 -12.76 -7.32
N GLN A 10 -13.42 -11.61 -7.76
CA GLN A 10 -13.77 -11.07 -9.08
C GLN A 10 -13.04 -11.85 -10.17
N ASP A 11 -13.79 -12.46 -11.10
CA ASP A 11 -13.25 -13.35 -12.14
C ASP A 11 -12.25 -12.68 -13.09
N ASN A 12 -12.30 -11.35 -13.20
CA ASN A 12 -11.46 -10.55 -14.11
C ASN A 12 -10.28 -9.86 -13.40
N ILE A 13 -10.00 -10.20 -12.14
CA ILE A 13 -8.94 -9.56 -11.35
C ILE A 13 -7.99 -10.62 -10.81
N ASP A 14 -6.72 -10.53 -11.20
CA ASP A 14 -5.65 -11.24 -10.51
C ASP A 14 -5.17 -10.38 -9.32
N LEU A 15 -5.59 -10.76 -8.11
CA LEU A 15 -5.34 -10.00 -6.89
C LEU A 15 -4.05 -10.48 -6.21
N HIS A 16 -3.01 -9.64 -6.26
CA HIS A 16 -1.75 -9.89 -5.57
C HIS A 16 -1.68 -9.06 -4.28
N LEU A 17 -1.49 -9.73 -3.15
CA LEU A 17 -1.21 -9.08 -1.86
C LEU A 17 0.29 -9.10 -1.60
N LEU A 18 0.85 -7.95 -1.23
CA LEU A 18 2.30 -7.80 -0.98
C LEU A 18 2.83 -8.69 0.17
N GLY A 19 1.94 -9.14 1.05
CA GLY A 19 2.32 -9.85 2.28
C GLY A 19 3.00 -8.91 3.29
N GLY A 20 3.79 -9.47 4.21
CA GLY A 20 4.48 -8.74 5.27
C GLY A 20 3.68 -8.67 6.57
N GLN A 21 3.77 -7.55 7.27
CA GLN A 21 3.14 -7.37 8.58
C GLN A 21 1.86 -6.55 8.46
N VAL A 22 0.78 -7.00 9.09
CA VAL A 22 -0.43 -6.19 9.25
C VAL A 22 -0.21 -5.21 10.41
N ARG A 23 -0.36 -3.91 10.16
CA ARG A 23 -0.20 -2.87 11.16
C ARG A 23 -1.25 -2.99 12.27
N ARG A 24 -0.90 -2.62 13.50
CA ARG A 24 -1.88 -2.60 14.60
C ARG A 24 -2.78 -1.38 14.47
N GLY A 25 -4.08 -1.59 14.36
CA GLY A 25 -5.08 -0.51 14.30
C GLY A 25 -5.36 0.04 12.91
N SER A 26 -4.64 -0.40 11.88
CA SER A 26 -5.02 -0.20 10.48
C SER A 26 -4.78 -1.48 9.67
N PRO A 27 -5.59 -1.77 8.65
CA PRO A 27 -5.47 -3.00 7.89
C PRO A 27 -4.43 -2.89 6.77
N ASP A 28 -3.32 -2.19 7.03
CA ASP A 28 -2.25 -1.91 6.07
C ASP A 28 -1.15 -2.96 6.17
N LEU A 29 -0.53 -3.25 5.02
CA LEU A 29 0.61 -4.15 4.92
C LEU A 29 1.89 -3.34 4.92
N VAL A 30 2.81 -3.73 5.80
CA VAL A 30 3.89 -2.87 6.27
C VAL A 30 5.14 -3.70 6.56
N GLY A 31 6.29 -3.03 6.60
CA GLY A 31 7.56 -3.63 6.98
C GLY A 31 8.38 -4.21 5.82
N PRO A 32 9.54 -4.80 6.11
CA PRO A 32 10.60 -5.02 5.12
C PRO A 32 10.22 -5.98 3.99
N TYR A 33 9.31 -6.93 4.23
CA TYR A 33 8.85 -7.84 3.19
C TYR A 33 7.91 -7.15 2.19
N SER A 34 7.02 -6.29 2.67
CA SER A 34 6.13 -5.50 1.80
C SER A 34 6.94 -4.50 0.97
N GLU A 35 7.90 -3.81 1.60
CA GLU A 35 8.83 -2.90 0.93
C GLU A 35 9.63 -3.61 -0.17
N ALA A 36 10.21 -4.78 0.11
CA ALA A 36 11.00 -5.53 -0.86
C ALA A 36 10.17 -6.09 -2.03
N MET A 37 8.88 -6.34 -1.82
CA MET A 37 7.97 -6.73 -2.89
C MET A 37 7.65 -5.54 -3.79
N LEU A 38 7.39 -4.37 -3.20
CA LEU A 38 7.14 -3.12 -3.96
C LEU A 38 8.34 -2.74 -4.83
N ASP A 39 9.57 -2.92 -4.35
CA ASP A 39 10.80 -2.68 -5.13
C ASP A 39 10.89 -3.53 -6.42
N ARG A 40 10.07 -4.57 -6.55
CA ARG A 40 10.04 -5.48 -7.72
C ARG A 40 8.81 -5.30 -8.59
N LEU A 41 7.90 -4.41 -8.22
CA LEU A 41 6.66 -4.17 -8.94
C LEU A 41 6.75 -2.87 -9.72
N THR A 42 6.07 -2.83 -10.85
CA THR A 42 5.84 -1.62 -11.62
C THR A 42 4.41 -1.68 -12.11
N ALA A 43 3.72 -0.55 -12.06
CA ALA A 43 2.32 -0.45 -12.46
C ALA A 43 2.16 0.68 -13.48
N ASP A 44 1.27 0.48 -14.45
CA ASP A 44 0.87 1.55 -15.37
C ASP A 44 0.08 2.65 -14.66
N VAL A 45 -0.69 2.27 -13.63
CA VAL A 45 -1.51 3.18 -12.81
C VAL A 45 -1.44 2.75 -11.36
N ALA A 46 -1.23 3.72 -10.47
CA ALA A 46 -1.23 3.51 -9.02
C ALA A 46 -2.27 4.41 -8.35
N PHE A 47 -3.00 3.84 -7.39
CA PHE A 47 -3.87 4.58 -6.47
C PHE A 47 -3.24 4.56 -5.09
N LEU A 48 -2.80 5.73 -4.61
CA LEU A 48 -2.13 5.85 -3.31
C LEU A 48 -3.07 6.53 -2.31
N GLY A 49 -3.36 5.84 -1.21
CA GLY A 49 -4.00 6.45 -0.05
C GLY A 49 -3.00 7.30 0.72
N THR A 50 -3.44 8.46 1.22
CA THR A 50 -2.59 9.33 2.06
C THR A 50 -3.41 10.00 3.15
N GLU A 51 -2.75 10.30 4.26
CA GLU A 51 -3.36 11.02 5.39
C GLU A 51 -3.22 12.54 5.27
N GLY A 52 -2.34 13.00 4.36
CA GLY A 52 -2.20 14.41 4.03
C GLY A 52 -1.53 14.59 2.68
N LEU A 53 -1.99 15.57 1.90
CA LEU A 53 -1.41 15.88 0.59
C LEU A 53 -1.05 17.35 0.54
N ASP A 54 0.21 17.63 0.23
CA ASP A 54 0.70 18.96 -0.09
C ASP A 54 1.06 19.00 -1.58
N PRO A 55 0.59 19.99 -2.36
CA PRO A 55 0.89 20.07 -3.79
C PRO A 55 2.39 20.17 -4.14
N GLU A 56 3.20 20.73 -3.24
CA GLU A 56 4.64 20.91 -3.45
C GLU A 56 5.46 19.78 -2.81
N ARG A 57 5.00 19.23 -1.68
CA ARG A 57 5.76 18.25 -0.88
C ARG A 57 5.28 16.80 -1.02
N GLY A 58 4.13 16.58 -1.66
CA GLY A 58 3.58 15.25 -1.88
C GLY A 58 2.78 14.70 -0.70
N SER A 59 2.74 13.37 -0.60
CA SER A 59 1.93 12.64 0.39
C SER A 59 2.61 12.55 1.75
N PHE A 60 1.80 12.57 2.80
CA PHE A 60 2.22 12.41 4.19
C PHE A 60 1.56 11.19 4.82
N ALA A 61 2.26 10.63 5.80
CA ALA A 61 1.76 9.60 6.69
C ALA A 61 2.09 9.97 8.14
N ALA A 62 1.21 9.56 9.05
CA ALA A 62 1.25 9.82 10.48
C ALA A 62 2.27 8.94 11.20
N ASP A 63 2.77 7.89 10.55
CA ASP A 63 3.81 7.02 11.07
C ASP A 63 4.83 6.62 10.01
N ARG A 64 5.97 6.12 10.49
CA ARG A 64 7.14 5.80 9.67
C ARG A 64 6.96 4.54 8.83
N GLU A 65 6.17 3.57 9.29
CA GLU A 65 5.96 2.31 8.56
C GLU A 65 5.08 2.57 7.34
N THR A 66 4.03 3.37 7.49
CA THR A 66 3.17 3.79 6.37
C THR A 66 3.95 4.70 5.41
N ALA A 67 4.74 5.65 5.92
CA ALA A 67 5.57 6.52 5.08
C ALA A 67 6.55 5.73 4.19
N ARG A 68 7.15 4.67 4.74
CA ARG A 68 8.05 3.73 4.03
C ARG A 68 7.40 3.01 2.87
N ILE A 69 6.11 2.73 2.95
CA ILE A 69 5.36 2.07 1.87
C ILE A 69 5.03 3.07 0.77
N SER A 70 4.61 4.28 1.13
CA SER A 70 4.23 5.33 0.18
C SER A 70 5.42 6.00 -0.53
N GLU A 71 6.65 5.86 -0.03
CA GLU A 71 7.86 6.38 -0.68
C GLU A 71 8.44 5.47 -1.79
N LYS A 72 7.91 4.23 -1.92
CA LYS A 72 8.32 3.25 -2.94
C LYS A 72 7.65 3.53 -4.28
#